data_AF-A0AA38CG18-F1
#
_entry.id   AF-A0AA38CG18-F1
#
_cell.length_a   1.000
_cell.length_b   1.000
_cell.length_c   1.000
_cell.angle_alpha   90.00
_cell.angle_beta   90.00
_cell.angle_gamma   90.00
#
_symmetry.space_group_name_H-M   'P 1'
#
loop_
_entity.id
_entity.type
_entity.pdbx_description
1 polymer ?
#
loop_
_entity_poly.entity_id
_entity_poly.type
_entity_poly.pdbx_seq_one_letter_code
_entity_poly.pdbx_strand_id
1 'polypeptide(L)'
;SQMEVTLVHVKEDPPLSIIATAAVVGIPLNTDPKLPSGSPAAFSFSSGDELHGIGVLLRYLGHIATLPDFFNRDAFATAQIDEWMEYAPIFSSGVEFEKACTYVDNYLSLRSFLVGYSLSVADIAVWSGLAVVEKYVGRRGTDKPRPVNLKATEHNRLQGESNEKEKEEGSFDIDLPDAEMGKVCTRFPPEASGYLHIGHAKAALLNRYFSHKYKGRLIIRFDDTNPAKESSEFVENILTDLDTLGIKGEGPTYTSDYFPQLLEMA
;
A
#
# COMPACT_ATOMS: atom_id res chain seq x y z
N SER A 1 -5.75 -34.20 -5.99
CA SER A 1 -6.94 -33.47 -6.42
C SER A 1 -6.75 -32.04 -5.95
N GLN A 2 -6.51 -31.08 -6.84
CA GLN A 2 -6.51 -29.67 -6.43
C GLN A 2 -7.96 -29.32 -6.09
N MET A 3 -8.20 -28.91 -4.85
CA MET A 3 -9.53 -28.56 -4.38
C MET A 3 -9.92 -27.25 -5.07
N GLU A 4 -10.92 -27.29 -5.96
CA GLU A 4 -11.42 -26.08 -6.60
C GLU A 4 -12.08 -25.20 -5.54
N VAL A 5 -11.51 -24.01 -5.32
CA VAL A 5 -12.00 -23.02 -4.36
C VAL A 5 -12.51 -21.80 -5.12
N THR A 6 -13.70 -21.33 -4.75
CA THR A 6 -14.29 -20.11 -5.31
C THR A 6 -14.25 -19.01 -4.26
N LEU A 7 -13.62 -17.89 -4.59
CA LEU A 7 -13.66 -16.65 -3.82
C LEU A 7 -14.98 -15.92 -4.08
N VAL A 8 -15.84 -15.95 -3.09
CA VAL A 8 -17.11 -15.25 -3.06
C VAL A 8 -16.90 -13.90 -2.37
N HIS A 9 -17.18 -12.79 -3.04
CA HIS A 9 -16.88 -11.45 -2.51
C HIS A 9 -17.89 -10.38 -2.95
N VAL A 10 -17.76 -9.18 -2.37
CA VAL A 10 -18.53 -8.01 -2.77
C VAL A 10 -17.96 -7.44 -4.06
N LYS A 11 -18.81 -7.15 -5.05
CA LYS A 11 -18.38 -6.70 -6.38
C LYS A 11 -17.58 -5.40 -6.33
N GLU A 12 -17.99 -4.47 -5.49
CA GLU A 12 -17.40 -3.13 -5.39
C GLU A 12 -16.08 -3.11 -4.63
N ASP A 13 -15.83 -4.13 -3.81
CA ASP A 13 -14.68 -4.25 -2.91
C ASP A 13 -14.04 -5.65 -3.01
N PRO A 14 -13.32 -5.93 -4.11
CA PRO A 14 -12.62 -7.20 -4.28
C PRO A 14 -11.44 -7.29 -3.29
N PRO A 15 -11.31 -8.40 -2.55
CA PRO A 15 -10.30 -8.54 -1.50
C PRO A 15 -8.91 -8.75 -2.12
N LEU A 16 -8.19 -7.65 -2.29
CA LEU A 16 -6.91 -7.61 -3.00
C LEU A 16 -5.85 -8.52 -2.38
N SER A 17 -5.81 -8.60 -1.04
CA SER A 17 -4.91 -9.49 -0.29
C SER A 17 -5.04 -10.96 -0.73
N ILE A 18 -6.28 -11.43 -0.91
CA ILE A 18 -6.58 -12.82 -1.27
C ILE A 18 -6.20 -13.09 -2.72
N ILE A 19 -6.58 -12.20 -3.62
CA ILE A 19 -6.30 -12.31 -5.05
C ILE A 19 -4.78 -12.30 -5.30
N ALA A 20 -4.07 -11.36 -4.67
CA ALA A 20 -2.62 -11.24 -4.78
C ALA A 20 -1.91 -12.47 -4.18
N THR A 21 -2.35 -12.93 -3.01
CA THR A 21 -1.80 -14.14 -2.38
C THR A 21 -1.93 -15.33 -3.31
N ALA A 22 -3.13 -15.62 -3.80
CA ALA A 22 -3.37 -16.76 -4.69
C ALA A 22 -2.53 -16.70 -5.97
N ALA A 23 -2.39 -15.51 -6.56
CA ALA A 23 -1.54 -15.30 -7.74
C ALA A 23 -0.07 -15.57 -7.45
N VAL A 24 0.47 -15.06 -6.33
CA VAL A 24 1.87 -15.24 -5.92
C VAL A 24 2.20 -16.71 -5.67
N VAL A 25 1.29 -17.45 -5.03
CA VAL A 25 1.54 -18.86 -4.70
C VAL A 25 1.07 -19.83 -5.81
N GLY A 26 0.61 -19.31 -6.95
CA GLY A 26 0.22 -20.11 -8.10
C GLY A 26 -1.05 -20.96 -7.89
N ILE A 27 -1.95 -20.55 -6.99
CA ILE A 27 -3.21 -21.24 -6.74
C ILE A 27 -4.28 -20.67 -7.69
N PRO A 28 -4.90 -21.49 -8.55
CA PRO A 28 -5.98 -21.03 -9.39
C PRO A 28 -7.20 -20.67 -8.52
N LEU A 29 -7.67 -19.43 -8.66
CA LEU A 29 -8.76 -18.88 -7.87
C LEU A 29 -9.89 -18.38 -8.78
N ASN A 30 -11.05 -19.03 -8.70
CA ASN A 30 -12.27 -18.53 -9.33
C ASN A 30 -12.89 -17.43 -8.47
N THR A 31 -13.38 -16.35 -9.07
CA THR A 31 -14.02 -15.23 -8.35
C THR A 31 -15.51 -15.13 -8.68
N ASP A 32 -16.33 -14.95 -7.65
CA ASP A 32 -17.80 -14.84 -7.72
C ASP A 32 -18.28 -13.60 -6.93
N PRO A 33 -18.46 -12.44 -7.61
CA PRO A 33 -18.81 -11.18 -6.96
C PRO A 33 -20.32 -11.07 -6.67
N LYS A 34 -20.87 -12.00 -5.86
CA LYS A 34 -22.32 -12.08 -5.55
C LYS A 34 -22.73 -11.58 -4.17
N LEU A 35 -21.80 -11.25 -3.29
CA LEU A 35 -22.14 -10.87 -1.92
C LEU A 35 -22.72 -9.45 -1.84
N PRO A 36 -23.70 -9.21 -0.95
CA PRO A 36 -24.21 -7.88 -0.69
C PRO A 36 -23.15 -7.01 0.03
N SER A 37 -23.27 -5.69 -0.12
CA SER A 37 -22.37 -4.73 0.53
C SER A 37 -22.28 -4.96 2.04
N GLY A 38 -21.05 -5.05 2.56
CA GLY A 38 -20.77 -5.28 3.99
C GLY A 38 -20.64 -6.74 4.40
N SER A 39 -20.88 -7.69 3.50
CA SER A 39 -20.61 -9.11 3.77
C SER A 39 -19.10 -9.40 3.74
N PRO A 40 -18.59 -10.25 4.66
CA PRO A 40 -17.20 -10.68 4.62
C PRO A 40 -16.94 -11.57 3.40
N ALA A 41 -15.78 -11.42 2.78
CA ALA A 41 -15.34 -12.33 1.73
C ALA A 41 -15.26 -13.78 2.25
N ALA A 42 -15.54 -14.74 1.37
CA ALA A 42 -15.61 -16.15 1.71
C ALA A 42 -14.97 -17.04 0.65
N PHE A 43 -14.45 -18.19 1.08
CA PHE A 43 -14.16 -19.31 0.21
C PHE A 43 -15.31 -20.30 0.26
N SER A 44 -15.81 -20.70 -0.91
CA SER A 44 -16.79 -21.76 -1.08
C SER A 44 -16.12 -22.94 -1.79
N PHE A 45 -16.23 -24.12 -1.18
CA PHE A 45 -15.63 -25.36 -1.67
C PHE A 45 -16.66 -26.21 -2.41
N SER A 46 -16.20 -27.06 -3.32
CA SER A 46 -17.07 -28.02 -4.01
C SER A 46 -17.78 -29.01 -3.07
N SER A 47 -17.28 -29.18 -1.84
CA SER A 47 -17.93 -29.97 -0.78
C SER A 47 -19.16 -29.30 -0.17
N GLY A 48 -19.35 -27.99 -0.40
CA GLY A 48 -20.36 -27.16 0.26
C GLY A 48 -19.88 -26.50 1.56
N ASP A 49 -18.65 -26.77 1.99
CA ASP A 49 -18.04 -26.07 3.14
C ASP A 49 -17.71 -24.62 2.77
N GLU A 50 -17.70 -23.74 3.78
CA GLU A 50 -17.34 -22.33 3.61
C GLU A 50 -16.37 -21.84 4.70
N LEU A 51 -15.47 -20.93 4.32
CA LEU A 51 -14.61 -20.16 5.23
C LEU A 51 -14.89 -18.67 5.02
N HIS A 52 -14.87 -17.87 6.09
CA HIS A 52 -15.21 -16.45 6.03
C HIS A 52 -14.15 -15.57 6.68
N GLY A 53 -13.92 -14.39 6.09
CA GLY A 53 -13.07 -13.34 6.64
C GLY A 53 -11.63 -13.41 6.15
N ILE A 54 -11.07 -12.24 5.81
CA ILE A 54 -9.79 -12.10 5.12
C ILE A 54 -8.65 -12.86 5.82
N GLY A 55 -8.49 -12.70 7.13
CA GLY A 55 -7.44 -13.40 7.87
C GLY A 55 -7.56 -14.92 7.80
N VAL A 56 -8.78 -15.48 7.85
CA VAL A 56 -9.00 -16.93 7.73
C VAL A 56 -8.64 -17.41 6.31
N LEU A 57 -9.06 -16.66 5.29
CA LEU A 57 -8.78 -17.01 3.90
C LEU A 57 -7.27 -16.93 3.59
N LEU A 58 -6.57 -15.92 4.13
CA LEU A 58 -5.12 -15.78 4.01
C LEU A 58 -4.38 -16.95 4.68
N ARG A 59 -4.80 -17.37 5.88
CA ARG A 59 -4.24 -18.56 6.55
C ARG A 59 -4.47 -19.82 5.73
N TYR A 60 -5.68 -19.99 5.18
CA TYR A 60 -5.98 -21.13 4.31
C TYR A 60 -5.01 -21.18 3.13
N LEU A 61 -4.88 -20.08 2.38
CA LEU A 61 -3.94 -19.98 1.26
C LEU A 61 -2.48 -20.20 1.71
N GLY A 62 -2.09 -19.62 2.86
CA GLY A 62 -0.77 -19.81 3.45
C GLY A 62 -0.45 -21.26 3.79
N HIS A 63 -1.42 -22.02 4.30
CA HIS A 63 -1.24 -23.43 4.63
C HIS A 63 -1.14 -24.34 3.39
N ILE A 64 -1.83 -24.01 2.30
CA ILE A 64 -1.81 -24.80 1.07
C ILE A 64 -0.76 -24.33 0.06
N ALA A 65 -0.12 -23.18 0.30
CA ALA A 65 0.94 -22.65 -0.54
C ALA A 65 2.14 -23.60 -0.56
N THR A 66 2.72 -23.79 -1.75
CA THR A 66 3.95 -24.57 -1.92
C THR A 66 5.20 -23.72 -1.75
N LEU A 67 5.06 -22.40 -1.60
CA LEU A 67 6.18 -21.49 -1.41
C LEU A 67 6.79 -21.71 -0.01
N PRO A 68 8.10 -22.03 0.09
CA PRO A 68 8.74 -22.26 1.38
C PRO A 68 8.63 -21.03 2.29
N ASP A 69 8.46 -21.26 3.59
CA ASP A 69 8.46 -20.23 4.63
C ASP A 69 7.41 -19.11 4.47
N PHE A 70 6.43 -19.31 3.58
CA PHE A 70 5.42 -18.30 3.24
C PHE A 70 4.40 -18.06 4.37
N PHE A 71 4.08 -19.12 5.12
CA PHE A 71 3.21 -19.06 6.29
C PHE A 71 3.72 -19.95 7.42
N ASN A 72 3.99 -21.22 7.14
CA ASN A 72 4.46 -22.18 8.14
C ASN A 72 5.99 -22.13 8.26
N ARG A 73 6.47 -21.46 9.31
CA ARG A 73 7.89 -21.42 9.72
C ARG A 73 8.03 -22.09 11.10
N ASP A 74 8.71 -21.45 12.04
CA ASP A 74 8.64 -21.76 13.47
C ASP A 74 7.46 -21.04 14.14
N ALA A 75 7.12 -21.46 15.36
CA ALA A 75 5.97 -20.92 16.09
C ALA A 75 6.05 -19.41 16.33
N PHE A 76 7.26 -18.85 16.52
CA PHE A 76 7.44 -17.42 16.73
C PHE A 76 7.22 -16.65 15.42
N ALA A 77 7.87 -17.08 14.33
CA ALA A 77 7.69 -16.42 13.03
C ALA A 77 6.23 -16.51 12.53
N THR A 78 5.56 -17.65 12.70
CA THR A 78 4.13 -17.78 12.35
C THR A 78 3.26 -16.80 13.16
N ALA A 79 3.54 -16.63 14.46
CA ALA A 79 2.84 -15.64 15.28
C ALA A 79 3.12 -14.19 14.83
N GLN A 80 4.32 -13.88 14.36
CA GLN A 80 4.61 -12.57 13.76
C GLN A 80 3.83 -12.36 12.46
N ILE A 81 3.65 -13.40 11.65
CA ILE A 81 2.80 -13.31 10.44
C ILE A 81 1.36 -13.01 10.83
N ASP A 82 0.84 -13.69 11.86
CA ASP A 82 -0.50 -13.40 12.41
C ASP A 82 -0.63 -11.95 12.91
N GLU A 83 0.37 -11.45 13.65
CA GLU A 83 0.42 -10.06 14.11
C GLU A 83 0.31 -9.07 12.95
N TRP A 84 1.09 -9.26 11.89
CA TRP A 84 1.04 -8.38 10.71
C TRP A 84 -0.27 -8.48 9.93
N MET A 85 -0.89 -9.66 9.85
CA MET A 85 -2.21 -9.82 9.23
C MET A 85 -3.31 -9.12 10.03
N GLU A 86 -3.21 -9.10 11.37
CA GLU A 86 -4.12 -8.34 12.23
C GLU A 86 -3.86 -6.83 12.18
N TYR A 87 -2.62 -6.43 11.92
CA TYR A 87 -2.22 -5.03 11.77
C TYR A 87 -2.62 -4.44 10.42
N ALA A 88 -2.54 -5.22 9.33
CA ALA A 88 -2.76 -4.74 7.96
C ALA A 88 -4.06 -3.96 7.71
N PRO A 89 -5.22 -4.27 8.33
CA PRO A 89 -6.44 -3.48 8.18
C PRO A 89 -6.31 -2.01 8.58
N ILE A 90 -5.36 -1.66 9.46
CA ILE A 90 -5.12 -0.26 9.89
C ILE A 90 -4.78 0.64 8.69
N PHE A 91 -4.15 0.08 7.64
CA PHE A 91 -3.86 0.83 6.41
C PHE A 91 -5.11 1.27 5.63
N SER A 92 -6.28 0.72 5.93
CA SER A 92 -7.51 0.98 5.17
C SER A 92 -8.29 2.22 5.63
N SER A 93 -7.91 2.89 6.75
CA SER A 93 -8.66 4.08 7.21
C SER A 93 -7.94 5.01 8.18
N GLY A 94 -8.21 6.32 8.06
CA GLY A 94 -8.18 7.27 9.17
C GLY A 94 -6.82 7.86 9.55
N VAL A 95 -6.81 8.56 10.69
CA VAL A 95 -5.63 9.25 11.29
C VAL A 95 -4.52 8.29 11.71
N GLU A 96 -4.84 7.00 11.84
CA GLU A 96 -3.88 5.94 12.20
C GLU A 96 -2.99 5.53 11.04
N PHE A 97 -3.39 5.83 9.80
CA PHE A 97 -2.65 5.47 8.59
C PHE A 97 -1.22 6.02 8.58
N GLU A 98 -1.03 7.29 8.93
CA GLU A 98 0.30 7.91 8.90
C GLU A 98 1.21 7.35 9.98
N LYS A 99 0.65 7.09 11.17
CA LYS A 99 1.34 6.39 12.26
C LYS A 99 1.73 4.98 11.83
N ALA A 100 0.84 4.28 11.13
CA ALA A 100 1.10 2.93 10.64
C ALA A 100 2.15 2.88 9.54
N CYS A 101 2.13 3.83 8.61
CA CYS A 101 3.18 3.99 7.61
C CYS A 101 4.53 4.25 8.28
N THR A 102 4.59 5.19 9.21
CA THR A 102 5.83 5.53 9.95
C THR A 102 6.35 4.32 10.73
N TYR A 103 5.45 3.57 11.38
CA TYR A 103 5.79 2.35 12.09
C TYR A 103 6.41 1.29 11.17
N VAL A 104 5.77 1.02 10.02
CA VAL A 104 6.29 0.05 9.04
C VAL A 104 7.59 0.52 8.41
N ASP A 105 7.74 1.80 8.08
CA ASP A 105 8.99 2.37 7.52
C ASP A 105 10.16 2.13 8.48
N ASN A 106 9.97 2.45 9.76
CA ASN A 106 10.97 2.22 10.79
C ASN A 106 11.23 0.73 11.00
N TYR A 107 10.19 -0.11 10.95
CA TYR A 107 10.33 -1.56 11.08
C TYR A 107 11.16 -2.16 9.93
N LEU A 108 10.96 -1.67 8.71
CA LEU A 108 11.64 -2.10 7.50
C LEU A 108 13.02 -1.47 7.28
N SER A 109 13.40 -0.44 8.06
CA SER A 109 14.70 0.23 7.95
C SER A 109 15.91 -0.71 7.94
N LEU A 110 15.81 -1.86 8.63
CA LEU A 110 16.85 -2.90 8.69
C LEU A 110 16.35 -4.28 8.20
N ARG A 111 15.23 -4.32 7.47
CA ARG A 111 14.58 -5.56 7.04
C ARG A 111 14.09 -5.47 5.61
N SER A 112 14.35 -6.53 4.84
CA SER A 112 13.83 -6.66 3.47
C SER A 112 12.41 -7.24 3.43
N PHE A 113 11.99 -7.96 4.47
CA PHE A 113 10.68 -8.58 4.61
C PHE A 113 10.12 -8.34 6.01
N LEU A 114 8.80 -8.37 6.16
CA LEU A 114 8.16 -8.17 7.46
C LEU A 114 8.45 -9.30 8.44
N VAL A 115 8.61 -10.54 7.95
CA VAL A 115 8.92 -11.69 8.80
C VAL A 115 10.07 -12.52 8.20
N GLY A 116 11.16 -12.60 8.95
CA GLY A 116 12.34 -13.38 8.58
C GLY A 116 13.10 -12.79 7.39
N TYR A 117 13.43 -13.64 6.42
CA TYR A 117 14.32 -13.30 5.29
C TYR A 117 13.74 -13.70 3.92
N SER A 118 12.44 -13.98 3.86
CA SER A 118 11.75 -14.34 2.62
C SER A 118 10.32 -13.80 2.63
N LEU A 119 9.74 -13.71 1.43
CA LEU A 119 8.35 -13.30 1.23
C LEU A 119 7.39 -14.18 2.05
N SER A 120 6.44 -13.53 2.70
CA SER A 120 5.41 -14.16 3.53
C SER A 120 4.03 -13.59 3.27
N VAL A 121 3.00 -14.24 3.80
CA VAL A 121 1.62 -13.73 3.77
C VAL A 121 1.52 -12.33 4.40
N ALA A 122 2.35 -12.02 5.41
CA ALA A 122 2.39 -10.72 6.06
C ALA A 122 2.71 -9.59 5.06
N ASP A 123 3.70 -9.81 4.19
CA ASP A 123 4.12 -8.82 3.19
C ASP A 123 2.98 -8.50 2.23
N ILE A 124 2.27 -9.54 1.76
CA ILE A 124 1.11 -9.36 0.87
C ILE A 124 -0.05 -8.68 1.60
N ALA A 125 -0.29 -9.01 2.87
CA ALA A 125 -1.34 -8.40 3.68
C ALA A 125 -1.11 -6.89 3.84
N VAL A 126 0.09 -6.48 4.28
CA VAL A 126 0.45 -5.06 4.45
C VAL A 126 0.47 -4.34 3.11
N TRP A 127 1.08 -4.93 2.07
CA TRP A 127 1.10 -4.35 0.72
C TRP A 127 -0.33 -4.11 0.20
N SER A 128 -1.23 -5.09 0.38
CA SER A 128 -2.61 -4.95 -0.09
C SER A 128 -3.38 -3.86 0.65
N GLY A 129 -3.12 -3.66 1.96
CA GLY A 129 -3.69 -2.56 2.73
C GLY A 129 -3.23 -1.20 2.20
N LEU A 130 -1.95 -1.08 1.84
CA LEU A 130 -1.39 0.14 1.20
C LEU A 130 -1.96 0.36 -0.20
N ALA A 131 -2.08 -0.70 -1.01
CA ALA A 131 -2.60 -0.63 -2.37
C ALA A 131 -4.10 -0.31 -2.42
N VAL A 132 -4.88 -0.68 -1.40
CA VAL A 132 -6.32 -0.35 -1.31
C VAL A 132 -6.54 1.15 -1.12
N VAL A 133 -5.60 1.87 -0.48
CA VAL A 133 -5.64 3.35 -0.42
C VAL A 133 -5.73 3.94 -1.83
N GLU A 134 -5.06 3.36 -2.83
CA GLU A 134 -5.15 3.78 -4.24
C GLU A 134 -6.59 3.81 -4.79
N LYS A 135 -7.46 2.87 -4.38
CA LYS A 135 -8.86 2.77 -4.83
C LYS A 135 -9.82 3.69 -4.06
N TYR A 136 -9.58 3.91 -2.76
CA TYR A 136 -10.46 4.72 -1.92
C TYR A 136 -10.29 6.21 -2.15
N VAL A 137 -9.08 6.67 -2.50
CA VAL A 137 -8.93 8.04 -2.96
C VAL A 137 -9.67 8.17 -4.32
N GLY A 138 -9.68 7.13 -5.16
CA GLY A 138 -10.42 7.01 -6.45
C GLY A 138 -11.95 7.20 -6.46
N ARG A 139 -12.67 6.96 -5.35
CA ARG A 139 -14.15 6.88 -5.34
C ARG A 139 -14.76 7.65 -4.17
N ARG A 140 -14.92 8.97 -4.32
CA ARG A 140 -15.97 9.71 -3.62
C ARG A 140 -16.58 10.79 -4.51
N GLY A 141 -17.59 10.38 -5.27
CA GLY A 141 -18.80 11.19 -5.39
C GLY A 141 -19.82 10.57 -4.45
N THR A 142 -20.25 11.34 -3.44
CA THR A 142 -21.41 11.08 -2.57
C THR A 142 -21.48 9.69 -1.91
N ASP A 143 -20.76 9.49 -0.80
CA ASP A 143 -21.31 8.78 0.37
C ASP A 143 -20.37 8.90 1.58
N LYS A 144 -20.96 9.16 2.75
CA LYS A 144 -20.25 9.37 4.03
C LYS A 144 -19.47 8.12 4.46
N PRO A 145 -18.33 8.26 5.17
CA PRO A 145 -17.56 7.11 5.66
C PRO A 145 -18.40 6.28 6.64
N ARG A 146 -18.41 4.95 6.46
CA ARG A 146 -19.00 4.00 7.42
C ARG A 146 -17.98 3.68 8.51
N PRO A 147 -18.39 3.63 9.80
CA PRO A 147 -17.53 3.13 10.85
C PRO A 147 -17.41 1.60 10.72
N VAL A 148 -16.18 1.11 10.49
CA VAL A 148 -15.89 -0.30 10.70
C VAL A 148 -15.78 -0.49 12.21
N ASN A 149 -16.71 -1.24 12.78
CA ASN A 149 -16.73 -1.55 14.21
C ASN A 149 -15.67 -2.63 14.50
N LEU A 150 -14.40 -2.26 14.38
CA LEU A 150 -13.29 -3.02 14.94
C LEU A 150 -13.20 -2.61 16.40
N LYS A 151 -13.51 -3.54 17.31
CA LYS A 151 -13.10 -3.38 18.70
C LYS A 151 -11.57 -3.37 18.70
N ALA A 152 -10.99 -2.18 18.67
CA ALA A 152 -9.57 -1.98 18.89
C ALA A 152 -9.23 -2.64 20.23
N THR A 153 -8.44 -3.70 20.18
CA THR A 153 -7.86 -4.28 21.38
C THR A 153 -6.69 -3.38 21.75
N GLU A 154 -6.87 -2.58 22.80
CA GLU A 154 -5.86 -1.68 23.35
C GLU A 154 -4.54 -2.45 23.60
N HIS A 155 -3.58 -2.31 22.70
CA HIS A 155 -2.20 -2.73 22.94
C HIS A 155 -1.51 -1.64 23.75
N ASN A 156 -1.60 -1.79 25.07
CA ASN A 156 -0.93 -0.94 26.02
C ASN A 156 0.56 -1.30 26.06
N ARG A 157 1.45 -0.43 25.55
CA ARG A 157 2.91 -0.55 25.80
C ARG A 157 3.61 0.81 25.89
N LEU A 158 3.86 1.17 27.14
CA LEU A 158 4.92 2.02 27.72
C LEU A 158 5.29 3.31 26.97
N GLN A 159 4.75 4.41 27.50
CA GLN A 159 5.09 5.80 27.18
C GLN A 159 6.55 6.12 27.53
N GLY A 160 7.29 6.62 26.54
CA GLY A 160 8.44 7.50 26.74
C GLY A 160 8.06 8.88 26.20
N GLU A 161 7.92 9.85 27.09
CA GLU A 161 7.52 11.23 26.77
C GLU A 161 8.58 11.94 25.92
N SER A 162 8.16 12.53 24.80
CA SER A 162 8.84 13.71 24.25
C SER A 162 7.83 14.62 23.56
N ASN A 163 7.92 15.91 23.92
CA ASN A 163 6.95 16.97 23.66
C ASN A 163 6.51 17.09 22.19
N GLU A 164 5.23 16.87 21.92
CA GLU A 164 4.59 17.15 20.64
C GLU A 164 4.25 18.65 20.55
N LYS A 165 4.84 19.32 19.54
CA LYS A 165 4.27 20.55 18.99
C LYS A 165 3.09 20.13 18.12
N GLU A 166 1.91 20.63 18.46
CA GLU A 166 0.69 20.52 17.65
C GLU A 166 1.00 20.92 16.20
N LYS A 167 0.84 19.96 15.28
CA LYS A 167 0.85 20.21 13.84
C LYS A 167 -0.48 19.73 13.27
N GLU A 168 -1.08 20.63 12.51
CA GLU A 168 -2.43 20.58 11.99
C GLU A 168 -2.78 19.25 11.30
N GLU A 169 -3.98 18.80 11.63
CA GLU A 169 -4.63 17.54 11.29
C GLU A 169 -4.96 17.47 9.78
N GLY A 170 -4.25 16.62 9.03
CA GLY A 170 -4.53 16.37 7.62
C GLY A 170 -5.70 15.40 7.42
N SER A 171 -6.90 15.92 7.20
CA SER A 171 -8.03 15.14 6.66
C SER A 171 -7.78 14.79 5.19
N PHE A 172 -8.02 13.53 4.78
CA PHE A 172 -7.88 13.06 3.39
C PHE A 172 -9.06 13.43 2.46
N ASP A 173 -9.91 14.40 2.84
CA ASP A 173 -10.86 15.06 1.93
C ASP A 173 -10.15 16.17 1.12
N ILE A 174 -9.09 15.80 0.39
CA ILE A 174 -8.27 16.75 -0.37
C ILE A 174 -8.72 16.70 -1.83
N ASP A 175 -9.77 17.45 -2.17
CA ASP A 175 -9.91 17.93 -3.54
C ASP A 175 -8.94 19.09 -3.73
N LEU A 176 -8.30 19.14 -4.90
CA LEU A 176 -7.49 20.30 -5.25
C LEU A 176 -8.47 21.46 -5.51
N PRO A 177 -8.42 22.56 -4.73
CA PRO A 177 -9.29 23.71 -4.97
C PRO A 177 -9.03 24.24 -6.39
N ASP A 178 -10.10 24.51 -7.13
CA ASP A 178 -10.07 25.01 -8.51
C ASP A 178 -9.42 24.08 -9.55
N ALA A 179 -9.30 22.77 -9.26
CA ALA A 179 -8.74 21.82 -10.22
C ALA A 179 -9.67 21.55 -11.42
N GLU A 180 -9.20 21.91 -12.60
CA GLU A 180 -9.86 21.60 -13.86
C GLU A 180 -9.40 20.26 -14.45
N MET A 181 -10.35 19.50 -14.99
CA MET A 181 -10.08 18.24 -15.69
C MET A 181 -9.14 18.48 -16.88
N GLY A 182 -8.08 17.69 -16.97
CA GLY A 182 -7.05 17.77 -18.01
C GLY A 182 -5.93 18.79 -17.74
N LYS A 183 -6.06 19.65 -16.72
CA LYS A 183 -5.08 20.71 -16.44
C LYS A 183 -4.23 20.48 -15.20
N VAL A 184 -4.60 19.53 -14.34
CA VAL A 184 -3.81 19.19 -13.15
C VAL A 184 -2.45 18.63 -13.55
N CYS A 185 -1.39 19.17 -12.97
CA CYS A 185 -0.03 18.66 -13.13
C CYS A 185 0.54 18.39 -11.74
N THR A 186 0.78 17.12 -11.43
CA THR A 186 1.41 16.71 -10.18
C THR A 186 2.89 16.44 -10.40
N ARG A 187 3.69 16.63 -9.36
CA ARG A 187 5.13 16.42 -9.41
C ARG A 187 5.54 15.54 -8.24
N PHE A 188 6.21 14.44 -8.54
CA PHE A 188 6.91 13.65 -7.55
C PHE A 188 8.40 14.01 -7.62
N PRO A 189 8.96 14.70 -6.60
CA PRO A 189 10.36 15.07 -6.56
C PRO A 189 11.17 14.15 -5.62
N PRO A 190 11.60 12.96 -6.07
CA PRO A 190 12.49 12.14 -5.27
C PRO A 190 13.88 12.78 -5.19
N GLU A 191 14.45 12.81 -3.99
CA GLU A 191 15.87 13.11 -3.82
C GLU A 191 16.69 11.87 -4.19
N ALA A 192 17.61 11.98 -5.15
CA ALA A 192 18.46 10.87 -5.57
C ALA A 192 19.62 10.58 -4.58
N SER A 193 19.41 10.86 -3.29
CA SER A 193 20.40 10.70 -2.22
C SER A 193 20.20 9.43 -1.37
N GLY A 194 19.14 8.65 -1.64
CA GLY A 194 18.82 7.40 -0.95
C GLY A 194 17.70 6.60 -1.64
N TYR A 195 17.33 5.46 -1.05
CA TYR A 195 16.29 4.57 -1.57
C TYR A 195 14.87 5.08 -1.28
N LEU A 196 13.91 4.59 -2.07
CA LEU A 196 12.49 4.90 -1.90
C LEU A 196 11.99 4.27 -0.58
N HIS A 197 11.56 5.10 0.36
CA HIS A 197 10.95 4.66 1.61
C HIS A 197 9.42 4.84 1.54
N ILE A 198 8.67 4.37 2.54
CA ILE A 198 7.20 4.31 2.42
C ILE A 198 6.54 5.68 2.25
N GLY A 199 7.18 6.73 2.78
CA GLY A 199 6.75 8.12 2.60
C GLY A 199 6.86 8.57 1.14
N HIS A 200 7.95 8.20 0.46
CA HIS A 200 8.11 8.41 -0.98
C HIS A 200 7.06 7.62 -1.78
N ALA A 201 6.78 6.37 -1.40
CA ALA A 201 5.77 5.55 -2.07
C ALA A 201 4.37 6.18 -1.94
N LYS A 202 4.01 6.66 -0.74
CA LYS A 202 2.75 7.39 -0.50
C LYS A 202 2.67 8.64 -1.37
N ALA A 203 3.71 9.48 -1.37
CA ALA A 203 3.72 10.69 -2.16
C ALA A 203 3.60 10.39 -3.66
N ALA A 204 4.31 9.39 -4.17
CA ALA A 204 4.23 8.98 -5.56
C ALA A 204 2.83 8.45 -5.92
N LEU A 205 2.25 7.57 -5.08
CA LEU A 205 0.90 7.04 -5.27
C LEU A 205 -0.16 8.15 -5.22
N LEU A 206 -0.03 9.12 -4.31
CA LEU A 206 -0.96 10.25 -4.18
C LEU A 206 -0.88 11.18 -5.40
N ASN A 207 0.34 11.51 -5.85
CA ASN A 207 0.54 12.32 -7.05
C ASN A 207 -0.01 11.62 -8.30
N ARG A 208 0.20 10.30 -8.43
CA ARG A 208 -0.42 9.49 -9.49
C ARG A 208 -1.94 9.50 -9.40
N TYR A 209 -2.49 9.29 -8.21
CA TYR A 209 -3.93 9.33 -7.99
C TYR A 209 -4.55 10.66 -8.47
N PHE A 210 -3.97 11.80 -8.09
CA PHE A 210 -4.47 13.11 -8.52
C PHE A 210 -4.35 13.29 -10.03
N SER A 211 -3.24 12.86 -10.63
CA SER A 211 -3.09 12.89 -12.10
C SER A 211 -4.18 12.06 -12.78
N HIS A 212 -4.51 10.87 -12.28
CA HIS A 212 -5.51 10.01 -12.88
C HIS A 212 -6.94 10.54 -12.67
N LYS A 213 -7.27 10.96 -11.43
CA LYS A 213 -8.59 11.53 -11.09
C LYS A 213 -8.94 12.72 -11.96
N TYR A 214 -8.00 13.65 -12.13
CA TYR A 214 -8.23 14.87 -12.89
C TYR A 214 -7.83 14.75 -14.37
N LYS A 215 -7.52 13.54 -14.88
CA LYS A 215 -6.98 13.33 -16.25
C LYS A 215 -5.77 14.24 -16.56
N GLY A 216 -5.01 14.56 -15.53
CA GLY A 216 -3.83 15.39 -15.55
C GLY A 216 -2.57 14.60 -15.87
N ARG A 217 -1.43 15.22 -15.57
CA ARG A 217 -0.09 14.65 -15.82
C ARG A 217 0.68 14.50 -14.51
N LEU A 218 1.45 13.41 -14.41
CA LEU A 218 2.40 13.18 -13.33
C LEU A 218 3.80 13.39 -13.88
N ILE A 219 4.57 14.30 -13.30
CA ILE A 219 5.98 14.52 -13.66
C ILE A 219 6.86 13.87 -12.60
N ILE A 220 7.80 13.03 -13.04
CA ILE A 220 8.88 12.50 -12.19
C ILE A 220 10.09 13.39 -12.42
N ARG A 221 10.40 14.23 -11.42
CA ARG A 221 11.50 15.20 -11.51
C ARG A 221 12.47 15.00 -10.36
N PHE A 222 13.66 14.49 -10.64
CA PHE A 222 14.69 14.31 -9.63
C PHE A 222 15.21 15.66 -9.15
N ASP A 223 15.31 15.82 -7.82
CA ASP A 223 15.86 17.03 -7.23
C ASP A 223 17.38 16.92 -7.07
N ASP A 224 18.09 17.13 -8.18
CA ASP A 224 19.53 16.89 -8.33
C ASP A 224 20.37 18.14 -8.02
N THR A 225 20.21 18.66 -6.80
CA THR A 225 20.89 19.90 -6.37
C THR A 225 22.22 19.67 -5.65
N ASN A 226 22.55 18.41 -5.32
CA ASN A 226 23.75 18.05 -4.57
C ASN A 226 24.54 16.92 -5.25
N PRO A 227 25.47 17.27 -6.16
CA PRO A 227 26.24 16.28 -6.94
C PRO A 227 27.16 15.37 -6.10
N ALA A 228 27.36 15.65 -4.80
CA ALA A 228 28.16 14.81 -3.91
C ALA A 228 27.37 13.68 -3.23
N LYS A 229 26.03 13.75 -3.22
CA LYS A 229 25.15 12.75 -2.58
C LYS A 229 24.35 11.93 -3.59
N GLU A 230 24.38 12.32 -4.85
CA GLU A 230 23.54 11.74 -5.89
C GLU A 230 24.31 10.68 -6.67
N SER A 231 23.68 9.51 -6.86
CA SER A 231 24.22 8.41 -7.65
C SER A 231 23.21 8.02 -8.72
N SER A 232 23.70 7.69 -9.91
CA SER A 232 22.88 7.09 -10.98
C SER A 232 22.19 5.80 -10.50
N GLU A 233 22.83 5.08 -9.59
CA GLU A 233 22.26 3.89 -8.94
C GLU A 233 20.96 4.21 -8.18
N PHE A 234 20.89 5.32 -7.44
CA PHE A 234 19.67 5.70 -6.72
C PHE A 234 18.55 6.10 -7.68
N VAL A 235 18.88 6.82 -8.75
CA VAL A 235 17.92 7.19 -9.80
C VAL A 235 17.31 5.94 -10.44
N GLU A 236 18.14 4.98 -10.83
CA GLU A 236 17.69 3.73 -11.47
C GLU A 236 16.83 2.87 -10.52
N ASN A 237 17.24 2.75 -9.26
CA ASN A 237 16.47 2.01 -8.25
C ASN A 237 15.11 2.68 -8.00
N ILE A 238 15.07 4.00 -7.82
CA ILE A 238 13.82 4.75 -7.63
C ILE A 238 12.88 4.55 -8.83
N LEU A 239 13.38 4.60 -10.06
CA LEU A 239 12.56 4.35 -11.24
C LEU A 239 12.02 2.91 -11.30
N THR A 240 12.84 1.94 -10.89
CA THR A 240 12.45 0.53 -10.81
C THR A 240 11.38 0.30 -9.74
N ASP A 241 11.53 0.93 -8.58
CA ASP A 241 10.55 0.87 -7.49
C ASP A 241 9.22 1.51 -7.92
N LEU A 242 9.27 2.66 -8.60
CA LEU A 242 8.07 3.31 -9.16
C LEU A 242 7.36 2.43 -10.20
N ASP A 243 8.10 1.79 -11.12
CA ASP A 243 7.48 0.88 -12.10
C ASP A 243 6.89 -0.36 -11.42
N THR A 244 7.55 -0.89 -10.39
CA THR A 244 7.03 -2.00 -9.55
C THR A 244 5.73 -1.62 -8.86
N LEU A 245 5.60 -0.36 -8.43
CA LEU A 245 4.36 0.21 -7.87
C LEU A 245 3.31 0.56 -8.96
N GLY A 246 3.60 0.32 -10.23
CA GLY A 246 2.72 0.66 -11.37
C GLY A 246 2.61 2.15 -11.63
N ILE A 247 3.57 2.95 -11.15
CA ILE A 247 3.60 4.41 -11.27
C ILE A 247 4.36 4.80 -12.52
N LYS A 248 3.64 5.30 -13.52
CA LYS A 248 4.20 5.84 -14.75
C LYS A 248 3.92 7.33 -14.85
N GLY A 249 4.98 8.12 -15.01
CA GLY A 249 4.91 9.57 -15.18
C GLY A 249 5.75 10.04 -16.37
N GLU A 250 5.63 11.32 -16.69
CA GLU A 250 6.47 12.03 -17.65
C GLU A 250 7.83 12.32 -17.00
N GLY A 251 8.92 11.86 -17.62
CA GLY A 251 10.28 11.96 -17.07
C GLY A 251 11.19 10.80 -17.48
N PRO A 252 12.37 10.65 -16.85
CA PRO A 252 12.89 11.49 -15.76
C PRO A 252 13.33 12.89 -16.26
N THR A 253 13.04 13.91 -15.46
CA THR A 253 13.57 15.28 -15.65
C THR A 253 14.37 15.69 -14.41
N TYR A 254 15.29 16.65 -14.55
CA TYR A 254 16.20 17.03 -13.45
C TYR A 254 16.00 18.51 -13.08
N THR A 255 16.21 18.88 -11.81
CA THR A 255 16.22 20.28 -11.39
C THR A 255 17.38 21.04 -12.06
N SER A 256 18.53 20.39 -12.27
CA SER A 256 19.70 20.98 -12.94
C SER A 256 19.43 21.43 -14.39
N ASP A 257 18.52 20.77 -15.10
CA ASP A 257 18.07 21.15 -16.45
C ASP A 257 17.52 22.60 -16.49
N TYR A 258 17.04 23.11 -15.36
CA TYR A 258 16.41 24.43 -15.22
C TYR A 258 17.29 25.45 -14.47
N PHE A 259 18.51 25.09 -14.07
CA PHE A 259 19.41 26.01 -13.34
C PHE A 259 19.65 27.35 -14.06
N PRO A 260 19.85 27.40 -15.39
CA PRO A 260 20.02 28.67 -16.10
C PRO A 260 18.82 29.62 -15.91
N GLN A 261 17.60 29.08 -15.92
CA GLN A 261 16.36 29.85 -15.75
C GLN A 261 16.17 30.26 -14.29
N LEU A 262 16.50 29.37 -13.34
CA LEU A 262 16.47 29.67 -11.90
C LEU A 262 17.45 30.79 -11.52
N LEU A 263 18.63 30.81 -12.13
CA LEU A 263 19.65 31.86 -11.95
C LEU A 263 19.23 33.21 -12.55
N GLU A 264 18.50 33.20 -13.67
CA GLU A 264 17.98 34.41 -14.31
C GLU A 264 16.84 35.07 -13.51
N MET A 265 16.10 34.26 -12.74
CA MET A 265 14.98 34.71 -11.89
C MET A 265 15.40 35.12 -10.46
N ALA A 266 16.66 34.89 -10.07
CA ALA A 266 17.21 35.18 -8.74
C ALA A 266 17.84 36.58 -8.65
#